data_AF-A0A433A0Q2-F1
#
_entry.id   AF-A0A433A0Q2-F1
#
_cell.length_a   1.000
_cell.length_b   1.000
_cell.length_c   1.000
_cell.angle_alpha   90.00
_cell.angle_beta   90.00
_cell.angle_gamma   90.00
#
_symmetry.space_group_name_H-M   'P 1'
#
loop_
_entity.id
_entity.type
_entity.pdbx_description
1 polymer ?
#
loop_
_entity_poly.entity_id
_entity_poly.type
_entity_poly.pdbx_seq_one_letter_code
_entity_poly.pdbx_strand_id
1 'polypeptide(L)'
;MDFETYIIEYAADFDQKDWSLLSCLGYLYDRVQFTSDSKNDILDAFVKRFQKISRSTITISETRKRAERLSKAAKATLERKEVIDFFQKIDEEFKMRRNDREVSDNVDIAKVEIAKTATMRLVKTLRNEGQGEKRKLSRTEGDFSSKLSRTNENLSQEYHVNNQGSESETESNDE
;
A
#
# COMPACT_ATOMS: atom_id res chain seq x y z
N MET A 1 14.49 -8.69 13.47
CA MET A 1 15.19 -8.72 12.15
C MET A 1 16.68 -8.78 12.42
N ASP A 2 17.50 -9.45 11.60
CA ASP A 2 18.95 -9.56 11.87
C ASP A 2 19.71 -8.33 11.35
N PHE A 3 19.57 -7.21 12.04
CA PHE A 3 20.35 -6.01 11.75
C PHE A 3 21.83 -6.16 12.10
N GLU A 4 22.21 -7.12 12.96
CA GLU A 4 23.62 -7.28 13.36
C GLU A 4 24.47 -7.77 12.18
N THR A 5 23.96 -8.72 11.38
CA THR A 5 24.64 -9.19 10.15
C THR A 5 24.81 -8.07 9.13
N TYR A 6 23.74 -7.37 8.74
CA TYR A 6 23.85 -6.28 7.74
C TYR A 6 24.73 -5.10 8.20
N ILE A 7 24.78 -4.81 9.50
CA ILE A 7 25.65 -3.75 10.05
C ILE A 7 27.11 -4.23 10.16
N ILE A 8 27.35 -5.54 10.29
CA ILE A 8 28.69 -6.13 10.15
C ILE A 8 29.18 -5.97 8.72
N GLU A 9 28.34 -6.27 7.72
CA GLU A 9 28.60 -6.13 6.28
C GLU A 9 28.83 -4.67 5.90
N TYR A 10 27.94 -3.75 6.27
CA TYR A 10 28.12 -2.30 6.09
C TYR A 10 29.49 -1.80 6.57
N ALA A 11 29.92 -2.22 7.76
CA ALA A 11 31.21 -1.82 8.34
C ALA A 11 32.43 -2.53 7.71
N ALA A 12 32.22 -3.50 6.82
CA ALA A 12 33.26 -4.15 6.02
C ALA A 12 33.30 -3.63 4.58
N ASP A 13 32.14 -3.33 3.99
CA ASP A 13 31.98 -2.83 2.63
C ASP A 13 32.36 -1.34 2.50
N PHE A 14 32.11 -0.53 3.53
CA PHE A 14 32.30 0.91 3.48
C PHE A 14 33.65 1.36 4.04
N ASP A 15 34.25 2.31 3.32
CA ASP A 15 35.44 3.01 3.75
C ASP A 15 35.20 3.77 5.07
N GLN A 16 36.20 3.79 5.95
CA GLN A 16 36.03 4.33 7.31
C GLN A 16 35.60 5.82 7.32
N LYS A 17 35.87 6.55 6.24
CA LYS A 17 35.54 7.98 6.09
C LYS A 17 34.05 8.22 5.90
N ASP A 18 33.33 7.23 5.37
CA ASP A 18 31.92 7.30 4.99
C ASP A 18 31.00 6.65 6.05
N TRP A 19 31.60 6.08 7.10
CA TRP A 19 30.87 5.56 8.25
C TRP A 19 30.04 6.65 8.93
N SER A 20 28.72 6.53 8.86
CA SER A 20 27.74 7.35 9.58
C SER A 20 26.47 6.53 9.85
N LEU A 21 25.65 6.96 10.82
CA LEU A 21 24.37 6.30 11.09
C LEU A 21 23.41 6.44 9.89
N LEU A 22 23.37 7.60 9.24
CA LEU A 22 22.51 7.84 8.08
C LEU A 22 22.93 7.00 6.86
N SER A 23 24.24 6.88 6.61
CA SER A 23 24.79 6.01 5.57
C SER A 23 24.49 4.53 5.84
N CYS A 24 24.54 4.11 7.11
CA CYS A 24 24.12 2.77 7.53
C CYS A 24 22.62 2.54 7.33
N LEU A 25 21.77 3.53 7.63
CA LEU A 25 20.32 3.45 7.41
C LEU A 25 19.98 3.35 5.91
N GLY A 26 20.69 4.07 5.04
CA GLY A 26 20.58 3.91 3.59
C GLY A 26 20.98 2.51 3.13
N TYR A 27 22.12 1.99 3.60
CA TYR A 27 22.59 0.63 3.31
C TYR A 27 21.56 -0.46 3.70
N LEU A 28 20.91 -0.27 4.85
CA LEU A 28 19.84 -1.17 5.32
C LEU A 28 18.59 -1.06 4.46
N TYR A 29 18.17 0.15 4.08
CA TYR A 29 16.95 0.39 3.28
C TYR A 29 16.98 -0.35 1.94
N ASP A 30 18.15 -0.43 1.30
CA ASP A 30 18.34 -1.17 0.04
C ASP A 30 18.28 -2.70 0.18
N ARG A 31 18.34 -3.24 1.40
CA ARG A 31 18.51 -4.68 1.69
C ARG A 31 17.40 -5.31 2.52
N VAL A 32 16.78 -4.54 3.42
CA VAL A 32 15.77 -5.02 4.36
C VAL A 32 14.62 -4.04 4.52
N GLN A 33 13.40 -4.56 4.58
CA GLN A 33 12.20 -3.76 4.88
C GLN A 33 12.08 -3.58 6.40
N PHE A 34 12.20 -2.36 6.89
CA PHE A 34 11.95 -2.00 8.29
C PHE A 34 11.06 -0.75 8.37
N THR A 35 10.65 -0.41 9.59
CA THR A 35 9.86 0.78 9.95
C THR A 35 10.53 1.49 11.13
N SER A 36 9.99 2.64 11.55
CA SER A 36 10.40 3.30 12.79
C SER A 36 10.26 2.42 14.05
N ASP A 37 9.43 1.38 14.04
CA ASP A 37 9.36 0.38 15.12
C ASP A 37 10.71 -0.32 15.37
N SER A 38 11.51 -0.49 14.31
CA SER A 38 12.84 -1.11 14.35
C SER A 38 13.97 -0.14 14.77
N LYS A 39 13.65 1.15 15.03
CA LYS A 39 14.60 2.22 15.35
C LYS A 39 15.60 1.83 16.46
N ASN A 40 15.11 1.22 17.54
CA ASN A 40 15.94 0.85 18.68
C ASN A 40 16.82 -0.38 18.40
N ASP A 41 16.30 -1.40 17.73
CA ASP A 41 17.07 -2.61 17.34
C ASP A 41 18.24 -2.24 16.42
N ILE A 42 18.00 -1.35 15.45
CA ILE A 42 19.04 -0.82 14.55
C ILE A 42 20.09 -0.02 15.34
N LEU A 43 19.67 0.85 16.26
CA LEU A 43 20.58 1.62 17.11
C LEU A 43 21.47 0.70 17.96
N ASP A 44 20.90 -0.29 18.63
CA ASP A 44 21.63 -1.18 19.52
C ASP A 44 22.61 -2.05 18.74
N ALA A 45 22.21 -2.59 17.58
CA ALA A 45 23.10 -3.32 16.68
C ALA A 45 24.25 -2.45 16.15
N PHE A 46 23.97 -1.20 15.75
CA PHE A 46 24.98 -0.21 15.36
C PHE A 46 25.96 0.09 16.49
N VAL A 47 25.46 0.46 17.67
CA VAL A 47 26.30 0.77 18.84
C VAL A 47 27.15 -0.45 19.23
N LYS A 48 26.57 -1.65 19.29
CA LYS A 48 27.27 -2.91 19.58
C LYS A 48 28.41 -3.18 18.60
N ARG A 49 28.16 -3.06 17.29
CA ARG A 49 29.17 -3.28 16.24
C ARG A 49 30.30 -2.25 16.33
N PHE A 50 29.99 -0.97 16.41
CA PHE A 50 31.00 0.08 16.43
C PHE A 50 31.79 0.13 17.76
N GLN A 51 31.19 -0.27 18.89
CA GLN A 51 31.93 -0.52 20.14
C GLN A 51 32.88 -1.74 20.04
N LYS A 52 32.49 -2.80 19.31
CA LYS A 52 33.38 -3.96 19.06
C LYS A 52 34.59 -3.54 18.21
N ILE A 53 34.38 -2.69 17.21
CA ILE A 53 35.46 -2.13 16.37
C ILE A 53 36.39 -1.23 17.20
N SER A 54 35.86 -0.34 18.05
CA SER A 54 36.70 0.57 18.85
C SER A 54 37.57 -0.15 19.89
N ARG A 55 37.08 -1.27 20.45
CA ARG A 55 37.82 -2.13 21.39
C ARG A 55 38.79 -3.11 20.74
N SER A 56 38.80 -3.22 19.40
CA SER A 56 39.74 -4.08 18.67
C SER A 56 41.20 -3.70 18.98
N THR A 57 42.09 -4.69 19.02
CA THR A 57 43.54 -4.48 19.10
C THR A 57 44.22 -4.52 17.73
N ILE A 58 43.57 -5.15 16.74
CA ILE A 58 44.07 -5.34 15.37
C ILE A 58 43.85 -4.09 14.51
N THR A 59 42.81 -3.31 14.83
CA THR A 59 42.38 -2.15 14.02
C THR A 59 43.23 -0.90 14.31
N ILE A 60 43.54 -0.12 13.28
CA ILE A 60 44.34 1.12 13.37
C ILE A 60 43.69 2.12 14.35
N SER A 61 44.51 2.87 15.08
CA SER A 61 44.06 3.76 16.17
C SER A 61 43.06 4.83 15.73
N GLU A 62 43.18 5.36 14.50
CA GLU A 62 42.26 6.36 13.95
C GLU A 62 40.86 5.77 13.73
N THR A 63 40.78 4.61 13.08
CA THR A 63 39.54 3.85 12.85
C THR A 63 38.82 3.57 14.16
N ARG A 64 39.57 3.16 15.20
CA ARG A 64 39.03 2.90 16.54
C ARG A 64 38.46 4.17 17.18
N LYS A 65 39.19 5.28 17.14
CA LYS A 65 38.72 6.60 17.59
C LYS A 65 37.50 7.10 16.80
N ARG A 66 37.36 6.76 15.52
CA ARG A 66 36.18 7.09 14.73
C ARG A 66 34.99 6.22 15.11
N ALA A 67 35.17 4.91 15.22
CA ALA A 67 34.12 3.99 15.64
C ALA A 67 33.59 4.31 17.04
N GLU A 68 34.48 4.67 17.97
CA GLU A 68 34.10 5.12 19.31
C GLU A 68 33.21 6.38 19.25
N ARG A 69 33.65 7.42 18.50
CA ARG A 69 32.88 8.65 18.30
C ARG A 69 31.49 8.38 17.72
N LEU A 70 31.40 7.52 16.69
CA LEU A 70 30.13 7.12 16.09
C LEU A 70 29.24 6.41 17.10
N SER A 71 29.75 5.43 17.84
CA SER A 71 28.96 4.70 18.85
C SER A 71 28.45 5.58 19.99
N LYS A 72 29.21 6.61 20.40
CA LYS A 72 28.80 7.59 21.41
C LYS A 72 27.78 8.60 20.87
N ALA A 73 27.91 9.01 19.60
CA ALA A 73 27.04 9.98 18.97
C ALA A 73 25.73 9.38 18.43
N ALA A 74 25.68 8.06 18.19
CA ALA A 74 24.57 7.39 17.49
C ALA A 74 23.18 7.75 18.03
N LYS A 75 22.99 7.70 19.35
CA LYS A 75 21.70 8.05 19.97
C LYS A 75 21.30 9.52 19.72
N ALA A 76 22.25 10.45 19.76
CA ALA A 76 21.99 11.86 19.46
C ALA A 76 21.78 12.10 17.95
N THR A 77 22.42 11.32 17.09
CA THR A 77 22.19 11.35 15.63
C THR A 77 20.78 10.86 15.26
N LEU A 78 20.26 9.88 16.00
CA LEU A 78 18.92 9.29 15.78
C LEU A 78 17.75 10.24 16.10
N GLU A 79 18.01 11.30 16.86
CA GLU A 79 17.04 12.37 17.18
C GLU A 79 17.24 13.63 16.30
N ARG A 80 18.12 13.57 15.29
CA ARG A 80 18.24 14.65 14.32
C ARG A 80 17.09 14.60 13.32
N LYS A 81 16.63 15.78 12.90
CA LYS A 81 15.61 15.94 11.88
C LYS A 81 15.88 15.10 10.63
N GLU A 82 17.11 15.11 10.10
CA GLU A 82 17.50 14.31 8.92
C GLU A 82 17.22 12.80 9.04
N VAL A 83 17.30 12.24 10.26
CA VAL A 83 17.04 10.83 10.53
C VAL A 83 15.56 10.58 10.85
N ILE A 84 14.90 11.52 11.52
CA ILE A 84 13.46 11.47 11.79
C ILE A 84 12.67 11.51 10.47
N ASP A 85 12.99 12.47 9.59
CA ASP A 85 12.39 12.64 8.27
C ASP A 85 12.61 11.37 7.40
N PHE A 86 13.78 10.72 7.52
CA PHE A 86 14.09 9.45 6.84
C PHE A 86 13.19 8.29 7.31
N PHE A 87 13.03 8.12 8.63
CA PHE A 87 12.13 7.08 9.17
C PHE A 87 10.65 7.38 8.84
N GLN A 88 10.22 8.64 8.89
CA GLN A 88 8.86 9.02 8.49
C GLN A 88 8.59 8.64 7.04
N LYS A 89 9.52 8.93 6.11
CA LYS A 89 9.39 8.55 4.70
C LYS A 89 9.26 7.03 4.53
N ILE A 90 10.07 6.24 5.25
CA ILE A 90 9.99 4.78 5.23
C ILE A 90 8.61 4.28 5.68
N ASP A 91 8.08 4.84 6.78
CA ASP A 91 6.76 4.47 7.31
C ASP A 91 5.62 4.87 6.37
N GLU A 92 5.73 6.00 5.69
CA GLU A 92 4.79 6.44 4.65
C GLU A 92 4.81 5.48 3.44
N GLU A 93 5.99 5.13 2.92
CA GLU A 93 6.11 4.13 1.86
C GLU A 93 5.58 2.75 2.28
N PHE A 94 5.80 2.34 3.54
CA PHE A 94 5.26 1.08 4.07
C PHE A 94 3.73 1.09 4.14
N LYS A 95 3.12 2.21 4.55
CA LYS A 95 1.66 2.41 4.54
C LYS A 95 1.09 2.37 3.11
N MET A 96 1.73 3.06 2.16
CA MET A 96 1.28 3.06 0.75
C MET A 96 1.27 1.63 0.16
N ARG A 97 2.37 0.88 0.31
CA ARG A 97 2.45 -0.52 -0.16
C ARG A 97 1.38 -1.43 0.46
N ARG A 98 0.95 -1.15 1.69
CA ARG A 98 -0.14 -1.87 2.35
C ARG A 98 -1.50 -1.54 1.73
N ASN A 99 -1.76 -0.25 1.50
CA ASN A 99 -3.00 0.22 0.88
C ASN A 99 -3.16 -0.32 -0.55
N ASP A 100 -2.10 -0.28 -1.37
CA ASP A 100 -2.12 -0.82 -2.74
C ASP A 100 -2.51 -2.30 -2.78
N ARG A 101 -1.98 -3.08 -1.82
CA ARG A 101 -2.31 -4.51 -1.68
C ARG A 101 -3.77 -4.72 -1.28
N GLU A 102 -4.27 -3.94 -0.32
CA GLU A 102 -5.67 -4.01 0.12
C GLU A 102 -6.64 -3.63 -1.02
N VAL A 103 -6.30 -2.64 -1.85
CA VAL A 103 -7.07 -2.31 -3.05
C VAL A 103 -7.05 -3.46 -4.05
N SER A 104 -5.89 -4.09 -4.29
CA SER A 104 -5.77 -5.25 -5.19
C SER A 104 -6.63 -6.43 -4.72
N ASP A 105 -6.54 -6.80 -3.44
CA ASP A 105 -7.28 -7.92 -2.85
C ASP A 105 -8.82 -7.66 -2.95
N ASN A 106 -9.26 -6.43 -2.65
CA ASN A 106 -10.66 -6.03 -2.80
C ASN A 106 -11.16 -6.06 -4.26
N VAL A 107 -10.33 -5.65 -5.22
CA VAL A 107 -10.65 -5.71 -6.66
C VAL A 107 -10.83 -7.16 -7.12
N ASP A 108 -10.00 -8.10 -6.65
CA ASP A 108 -10.13 -9.51 -7.01
C ASP A 108 -11.34 -10.19 -6.34
N ILE A 109 -11.69 -9.82 -5.11
CA ILE A 109 -12.96 -10.21 -4.47
C ILE A 109 -14.15 -9.73 -5.32
N ALA A 110 -14.17 -8.46 -5.73
CA ALA A 110 -15.24 -7.89 -6.53
C ALA A 110 -15.40 -8.59 -7.90
N LYS A 111 -14.29 -8.90 -8.59
CA LYS A 111 -14.32 -9.70 -9.84
C LYS A 111 -14.99 -11.07 -9.63
N VAL A 112 -14.68 -11.75 -8.53
CA VAL A 112 -15.26 -13.06 -8.20
C VAL A 112 -16.77 -12.95 -7.91
N GLU A 113 -17.22 -11.91 -7.21
CA GLU A 113 -18.65 -11.69 -6.94
C GLU A 113 -19.44 -11.33 -8.21
N ILE A 114 -18.87 -10.50 -9.08
CA ILE A 114 -19.45 -10.18 -10.40
C ILE A 114 -19.58 -11.46 -11.24
N ALA A 115 -18.53 -12.29 -11.30
CA ALA A 115 -18.56 -13.56 -12.04
C ALA A 115 -19.62 -14.53 -11.49
N LYS A 116 -19.71 -14.69 -10.16
CA LYS A 116 -20.77 -15.49 -9.50
C LYS A 116 -22.16 -14.98 -9.87
N THR A 117 -22.37 -13.66 -9.78
CA THR A 117 -23.66 -13.02 -10.08
C THR A 117 -24.06 -13.18 -11.55
N ALA A 118 -23.13 -12.97 -12.48
CA ALA A 118 -23.34 -13.19 -13.91
C ALA A 118 -23.68 -14.65 -14.22
N THR A 119 -22.95 -15.60 -13.63
CA THR A 119 -23.19 -17.05 -13.79
C THR A 119 -24.56 -17.44 -13.26
N MET A 120 -24.95 -16.95 -12.08
CA MET A 120 -26.26 -17.24 -11.49
C MET A 120 -27.41 -16.63 -12.31
N ARG A 121 -27.22 -15.46 -12.91
CA ARG A 121 -28.18 -14.87 -13.87
C ARG A 121 -28.31 -15.74 -15.13
N LEU A 122 -27.19 -16.16 -15.73
CA LEU A 122 -27.18 -17.03 -16.91
C LEU A 122 -27.90 -18.37 -16.64
N VAL A 123 -27.61 -19.04 -15.52
CA VAL A 123 -28.28 -20.29 -15.11
C VAL A 123 -29.79 -20.08 -14.92
N LYS A 124 -30.22 -18.93 -14.39
CA LYS A 124 -31.64 -18.59 -14.24
C LYS A 124 -32.32 -18.39 -15.60
N THR A 125 -31.67 -17.69 -16.54
CA THR A 125 -32.18 -17.50 -17.91
C THR A 125 -32.32 -18.84 -18.63
N LEU A 126 -31.26 -19.67 -18.66
CA LEU A 126 -31.28 -20.99 -19.30
C LEU A 126 -32.35 -21.93 -18.71
N ARG A 127 -32.57 -21.88 -17.39
CA ARG A 127 -33.65 -22.65 -16.73
C ARG A 127 -35.04 -22.18 -17.17
N ASN A 128 -35.23 -20.88 -17.35
CA ASN A 128 -36.51 -20.31 -17.77
C ASN A 128 -36.79 -20.61 -19.26
N GLU A 129 -35.78 -20.48 -20.13
CA GLU A 129 -35.86 -20.81 -21.56
C GLU A 129 -36.14 -22.31 -21.77
N GLY A 130 -35.43 -23.19 -21.05
CA GLY A 130 -35.68 -24.64 -21.07
C GLY A 130 -37.04 -25.09 -20.51
N GLN A 131 -37.81 -24.19 -19.89
CA GLN A 131 -39.21 -24.43 -19.51
C GLN A 131 -40.23 -23.88 -20.52
N GLY A 132 -39.80 -23.02 -21.46
CA GLY A 132 -40.65 -22.42 -22.49
C GLY A 132 -41.08 -23.39 -23.59
N GLU A 133 -40.21 -24.32 -24.00
CA GLU A 133 -40.48 -25.25 -25.13
C GLU A 133 -41.51 -26.35 -24.83
N LYS A 134 -42.04 -26.45 -23.60
CA LYS A 134 -43.02 -27.48 -23.21
C LYS A 134 -44.42 -26.93 -22.92
N ARG A 135 -45.01 -26.21 -23.87
CA ARG A 135 -46.47 -26.25 -24.07
C ARG A 135 -46.97 -25.77 -25.46
N LYS A 136 -47.55 -26.75 -26.19
CA LYS A 136 -48.50 -26.63 -27.32
C LYS A 136 -47.95 -26.25 -28.71
N LEU A 137 -47.50 -27.27 -29.44
CA LEU A 137 -47.59 -27.31 -30.91
C LEU A 137 -48.64 -28.36 -31.34
N SER A 138 -49.91 -27.95 -31.33
CA SER A 138 -51.06 -28.61 -31.98
C SER A 138 -52.27 -27.68 -31.79
N ARG A 139 -53.07 -27.31 -32.79
CA ARG A 139 -53.20 -27.78 -34.18
C ARG A 139 -53.87 -26.64 -34.97
N THR A 140 -53.44 -26.39 -36.20
CA THR A 140 -54.00 -25.33 -37.05
C THR A 140 -55.39 -25.71 -37.54
N GLU A 141 -56.38 -24.85 -37.33
CA GLU A 141 -57.58 -24.59 -38.17
C GLU A 141 -58.59 -23.75 -37.36
N GLY A 142 -59.13 -22.69 -37.96
CA GLY A 142 -60.16 -21.83 -37.33
C GLY A 142 -59.83 -20.34 -37.38
N ASP A 143 -60.34 -19.68 -38.41
CA ASP A 143 -60.40 -18.23 -38.55
C ASP A 143 -61.21 -17.59 -37.40
N PHE A 144 -60.80 -16.44 -36.85
CA PHE A 144 -61.72 -15.36 -36.41
C PHE A 144 -60.97 -14.08 -36.01
N SER A 145 -61.65 -12.94 -36.18
CA SER A 145 -61.08 -11.60 -36.29
C SER A 145 -60.94 -10.81 -34.97
N SER A 146 -60.01 -9.85 -34.98
CA SER A 146 -59.94 -8.61 -34.18
C SER A 146 -59.49 -8.69 -32.70
N LYS A 147 -58.37 -8.03 -32.39
CA LYS A 147 -58.35 -6.65 -31.83
C LYS A 147 -56.91 -6.14 -31.64
N LEU A 148 -56.75 -4.80 -31.66
CA LEU A 148 -55.49 -4.12 -31.35
C LEU A 148 -55.11 -4.33 -29.87
N SER A 149 -53.81 -4.36 -29.61
CA SER A 149 -53.16 -3.41 -28.68
C SER A 149 -51.67 -3.28 -29.01
N ARG A 150 -51.29 -2.15 -29.62
CA ARG A 150 -49.90 -1.66 -29.57
C ARG A 150 -49.76 -0.85 -28.28
N THR A 151 -48.72 -1.11 -27.51
CA THR A 151 -48.23 -0.19 -26.47
C THR A 151 -46.71 -0.09 -26.59
N ASN A 152 -46.26 0.91 -27.36
CA ASN A 152 -45.01 1.61 -27.08
C ASN A 152 -45.29 2.71 -26.03
N GLU A 153 -44.26 3.49 -25.67
CA GLU A 153 -44.28 4.61 -24.70
C GLU A 153 -44.26 4.18 -23.22
N ASN A 154 -43.71 4.90 -22.22
CA ASN A 154 -42.79 6.06 -22.14
C ASN A 154 -42.32 6.15 -20.64
N LEU A 155 -41.24 6.84 -20.19
CA LEU A 155 -40.19 7.68 -20.80
C LEU A 155 -38.89 7.56 -19.94
N SER A 156 -37.83 8.31 -20.26
CA SER A 156 -36.68 8.66 -19.41
C SER A 156 -37.03 9.18 -18.00
N GLN A 157 -36.12 9.00 -17.04
CA GLN A 157 -35.94 9.94 -15.93
C GLN A 157 -34.47 10.31 -15.75
N GLU A 158 -34.10 11.48 -16.26
CA GLU A 158 -32.98 12.24 -15.73
C GLU A 158 -33.35 12.78 -14.35
N TYR A 159 -32.40 12.78 -13.41
CA TYR A 159 -32.49 13.60 -12.21
C TYR A 159 -31.19 14.37 -12.03
N HIS A 160 -31.16 15.58 -12.61
CA HIS A 160 -30.35 16.65 -12.04
C HIS A 160 -30.97 17.07 -10.69
N VAL A 161 -30.15 17.16 -9.65
CA VAL A 161 -30.47 17.90 -8.43
C VAL A 161 -29.45 19.03 -8.27
N ASN A 162 -29.96 20.19 -7.87
CA ASN A 162 -29.27 21.48 -8.01
C ASN A 162 -28.00 21.64 -7.17
N ASN A 163 -27.07 22.39 -7.73
CA ASN A 163 -25.95 23.00 -7.03
C ASN A 163 -26.26 24.48 -6.71
N GLN A 164 -26.72 24.73 -5.48
CA GLN A 164 -26.71 26.01 -4.77
C GLN A 164 -26.69 25.64 -3.27
N GLY A 165 -25.93 26.24 -2.38
CA GLY A 165 -24.95 27.33 -2.49
C GLY A 165 -24.70 27.81 -1.06
N SER A 166 -23.46 27.88 -0.61
CA SER A 166 -23.14 28.42 0.72
C SER A 166 -21.78 29.10 0.67
N GLU A 167 -21.84 30.42 0.74
CA GLU A 167 -20.70 31.28 0.96
C GLU A 167 -20.14 31.00 2.37
N SER A 168 -18.82 30.94 2.50
CA SER A 168 -18.16 31.11 3.78
C SER A 168 -16.89 31.91 3.54
N GLU A 169 -16.90 33.13 4.05
CA GLU A 169 -15.79 34.08 4.02
C GLU A 169 -14.55 33.47 4.69
N THR A 170 -13.37 33.80 4.17
CA THR A 170 -12.11 33.63 4.91
C THR A 170 -11.34 34.93 4.85
N GLU A 171 -11.18 35.57 6.01
CA GLU A 171 -10.37 36.77 6.19
C GLU A 171 -8.92 36.53 5.77
N SER A 172 -8.38 37.47 4.99
CA SER A 172 -6.94 37.63 4.81
C SER A 172 -6.37 38.37 6.02
N ASN A 173 -5.59 37.69 6.85
CA ASN A 173 -4.68 38.33 7.81
C ASN A 173 -3.28 38.36 7.21
N ASP A 174 -2.93 39.50 6.61
CA ASP A 174 -1.57 39.88 6.21
C ASP A 174 -1.29 41.31 6.74
N GLU A 175 -0.83 41.42 7.99
CA GLU A 175 0.09 42.45 8.51
C GLU A 175 0.67 42.05 9.89
#